data_AF-A0A2S7UUC5-F1
#
_entry.id   AF-A0A2S7UUC5-F1
#
_cell.length_a   1.000
_cell.length_b   1.000
_cell.length_c   1.000
_cell.angle_alpha   90.00
_cell.angle_beta   90.00
_cell.angle_gamma   90.00
#
_symmetry.space_group_name_H-M   'P 1'
#
loop_
_entity.id
_entity.type
_entity.pdbx_description
1 polymer ?
#
loop_
_entity_poly.entity_id
_entity_poly.type
_entity_poly.pdbx_seq_one_letter_code
_entity_poly.pdbx_strand_id
1 'polypeptide(L)'
;MGQVSDEDLFAPIFTSARRRALWLGINLITAFLASAVIGIFDKVLIEVAALSGIIIPMVLDKNGIDPALAGSVILTTVTDVVGFFVFLGSATIIFMS
;
A
#
# COMPACT_ATOMS: atom_id res chain seq x y z
N MET A 1 -40.44 -4.84 24.56
CA MET A 1 -39.28 -5.48 25.22
C MET A 1 -38.75 -6.54 24.28
N GLY A 2 -37.85 -6.16 23.37
CA GLY A 2 -37.17 -7.14 22.52
C GLY A 2 -36.11 -7.82 23.38
N GLN A 3 -36.27 -9.12 23.64
CA GLN A 3 -35.22 -9.90 24.27
C GLN A 3 -34.05 -9.94 23.29
N VAL A 4 -33.01 -9.14 23.56
CA VAL A 4 -31.66 -9.49 23.12
C VAL A 4 -31.33 -10.73 23.91
N SER A 5 -31.60 -11.89 23.31
CA SER A 5 -31.24 -13.16 23.89
C SER A 5 -29.72 -13.29 23.81
N ASP A 6 -29.09 -13.75 24.88
CA ASP A 6 -27.63 -13.93 24.95
C ASP A 6 -27.10 -14.85 23.82
N GLU A 7 -27.98 -15.63 23.19
CA GLU A 7 -27.74 -16.43 21.98
C GLU A 7 -27.41 -15.61 20.72
N ASP A 8 -27.89 -14.36 20.60
CA ASP A 8 -27.52 -13.41 19.52
C ASP A 8 -26.18 -12.72 19.80
N LEU A 9 -25.77 -12.64 21.08
CA LEU A 9 -24.44 -12.16 21.48
C LEU A 9 -23.34 -13.22 21.22
N PHE A 10 -23.72 -14.51 21.30
CA PHE A 10 -22.87 -15.65 20.95
C PHE A 10 -23.15 -16.22 19.53
N ALA A 11 -23.87 -15.47 18.68
CA ALA A 11 -24.08 -15.82 17.29
C ALA A 11 -22.72 -16.01 16.57
N PRO A 12 -22.62 -17.00 15.66
CA PRO A 12 -21.37 -17.71 15.44
C PRO A 12 -20.32 -16.81 14.80
N ILE A 13 -19.34 -16.38 15.60
CA ILE A 13 -18.08 -15.78 15.13
C ILE A 13 -17.49 -16.60 13.98
N PHE A 14 -17.70 -17.92 13.98
CA PHE A 14 -17.26 -18.85 12.95
C PHE A 14 -17.87 -18.63 11.56
N THR A 15 -19.14 -18.22 11.45
CA THR A 15 -19.78 -18.00 10.13
C THR A 15 -19.31 -16.70 9.50
N SER A 16 -19.17 -15.64 10.31
CA SER A 16 -18.58 -14.37 9.91
C SER A 16 -17.07 -14.51 9.68
N ALA A 17 -16.38 -15.36 10.45
CA ALA A 17 -14.97 -15.70 10.26
C ALA A 17 -14.73 -16.43 8.95
N ARG A 18 -15.61 -17.36 8.53
CA ARG A 18 -15.45 -18.07 7.25
C ARG A 18 -15.60 -17.16 6.03
N ARG A 19 -16.57 -16.24 6.05
CA ARG A 19 -16.73 -15.21 5.00
C ARG A 19 -15.54 -14.25 4.95
N ARG A 20 -15.03 -13.84 6.12
CA ARG A 20 -13.79 -13.05 6.22
C ARG A 20 -12.57 -13.83 5.74
N ALA A 21 -12.45 -15.11 6.08
CA ALA A 21 -11.33 -15.96 5.65
C ALA A 21 -11.31 -16.13 4.12
N LEU A 22 -12.47 -16.26 3.47
CA LEU A 22 -12.55 -16.27 2.01
C LEU A 22 -12.13 -14.93 1.41
N TRP A 23 -12.59 -13.81 1.99
CA TRP A 23 -12.18 -12.47 1.55
C TRP A 23 -10.68 -12.23 1.73
N LEU A 24 -10.10 -12.65 2.86
CA LEU A 24 -8.66 -12.61 3.10
C LEU A 24 -7.91 -13.51 2.13
N GLY A 25 -8.43 -14.70 1.81
CA GLY A 25 -7.82 -15.62 0.84
C GLY A 25 -7.69 -14.99 -0.54
N ILE A 26 -8.73 -14.29 -1.01
CA ILE A 26 -8.69 -13.56 -2.29
C ILE A 26 -7.67 -12.41 -2.22
N ASN A 27 -7.72 -11.59 -1.17
CA ASN A 27 -6.77 -10.48 -1.01
C ASN A 27 -5.31 -10.95 -0.91
N LEU A 28 -5.08 -12.14 -0.34
CA LEU A 28 -3.75 -12.72 -0.25
C LEU A 28 -3.21 -13.07 -1.63
N ILE A 29 -4.03 -13.69 -2.49
CA ILE A 29 -3.64 -13.99 -3.87
C ILE A 29 -3.32 -12.70 -4.63
N THR A 30 -4.18 -11.69 -4.52
CA THR A 30 -3.92 -10.39 -5.17
C THR A 30 -2.68 -9.69 -4.60
N ALA A 31 -2.42 -9.82 -3.30
CA ALA A 31 -1.22 -9.27 -2.66
C ALA A 31 0.06 -9.96 -3.14
N PHE A 32 0.04 -11.29 -3.33
CA PHE A 32 1.15 -12.03 -3.91
C PHE A 32 1.43 -11.60 -5.36
N LEU A 33 0.38 -11.45 -6.18
CA LEU A 33 0.52 -10.95 -7.55
C LEU A 33 1.08 -9.52 -7.58
N ALA A 34 0.55 -8.63 -6.74
CA ALA A 34 1.04 -7.25 -6.62
C ALA A 34 2.51 -7.22 -6.16
N SER A 35 2.87 -8.02 -5.16
CA SER A 35 4.25 -8.15 -4.67
C SER A 35 5.21 -8.64 -5.75
N ALA A 36 4.79 -9.62 -6.57
CA ALA A 36 5.59 -10.10 -7.69
C ALA A 36 5.87 -9.00 -8.72
N VAL A 37 4.87 -8.16 -9.05
CA VAL A 37 5.02 -7.02 -9.96
C VAL A 37 5.95 -5.95 -9.37
N ILE A 38 5.78 -5.62 -8.09
CA ILE A 38 6.66 -4.67 -7.37
C ILE A 38 8.10 -5.18 -7.37
N GLY A 39 8.31 -6.48 -7.17
CA GLY A 39 9.62 -7.13 -7.16
C GLY A 39 10.44 -6.94 -8.44
N ILE A 40 9.80 -6.73 -9.59
CA ILE A 40 10.48 -6.46 -10.88
C ILE A 40 11.21 -5.10 -10.83
N PHE A 41 10.70 -4.16 -10.04
CA PHE A 41 11.14 -2.76 -10.01
C PHE A 41 11.61 -2.28 -8.63
N ASP A 42 11.76 -3.21 -7.69
CA ASP A 42 12.11 -2.95 -6.29
C ASP A 42 13.36 -2.06 -6.16
N LYS A 43 14.36 -2.27 -7.02
CA LYS A 43 15.58 -1.44 -7.05
C LYS A 43 15.29 0.05 -7.30
N VAL A 44 14.41 0.36 -8.25
CA VAL A 44 14.06 1.74 -8.59
C VAL A 44 13.25 2.37 -7.46
N LEU A 45 12.32 1.61 -6.87
CA LEU A 45 11.52 2.07 -5.73
C LEU A 45 12.40 2.36 -4.51
N ILE A 46 13.35 1.50 -4.19
CA ILE A 46 14.29 1.69 -3.07
C ILE A 46 15.18 2.90 -3.31
N GLU A 47 15.72 3.08 -4.52
CA GLU A 47 16.59 4.22 -4.83
C GLU A 47 15.83 5.55 -4.72
N VAL A 48 14.63 5.62 -5.29
CA VAL A 48 13.76 6.81 -5.18
C VAL A 48 13.35 7.05 -3.73
N ALA A 49 12.97 6.01 -2.98
CA ALA A 49 12.58 6.15 -1.58
C ALA A 49 13.75 6.63 -0.71
N ALA A 50 14.97 6.13 -0.95
CA ALA A 50 16.16 6.55 -0.22
C ALA A 50 16.53 8.00 -0.51
N LEU A 51 16.54 8.40 -1.79
CA LEU A 51 16.80 9.78 -2.18
C LEU A 51 15.73 10.72 -1.62
N SER A 52 14.46 10.35 -1.77
CA SER A 52 13.32 11.14 -1.29
C SER A 52 13.30 11.24 0.23
N GLY A 53 13.63 10.17 0.96
CA GLY A 53 13.66 10.16 2.42
C GLY A 53 14.70 11.13 3.01
N ILE A 54 15.73 11.49 2.24
CA ILE A 54 16.76 12.45 2.65
C ILE A 54 16.43 13.86 2.14
N ILE A 55 16.01 13.98 0.88
CA ILE A 55 15.74 15.27 0.23
C ILE A 55 14.46 15.93 0.78
N ILE A 56 13.39 15.16 0.98
CA ILE A 56 12.09 15.69 1.40
C ILE A 56 12.19 16.43 2.75
N PRO A 57 12.78 15.85 3.82
CA PRO A 57 12.90 16.56 5.11
C PRO A 57 13.77 17.81 5.02
N MET A 58 14.89 17.76 4.28
CA MET A 58 15.78 18.91 4.11
C MET A 58 15.10 20.07 3.37
N VAL A 59 14.31 19.77 2.33
CA VAL A 59 13.58 20.79 1.58
C VAL A 59 12.42 21.35 2.39
N LEU A 60 11.68 20.51 3.13
CA LEU A 60 10.58 20.95 4.01
C LEU A 60 11.08 21.90 5.10
N ASP A 61 12.15 21.53 5.79
CA ASP A 61 12.77 22.34 6.85
C ASP A 61 13.22 23.70 6.31
N LYS A 62 13.84 23.72 5.12
CA LYS A 62 14.24 24.96 4.43
C LYS A 62 13.07 25.87 4.06
N ASN A 63 11.88 25.32 3.82
CA ASN A 63 10.67 26.08 3.51
C ASN A 63 9.82 26.40 4.75
N GLY A 64 10.30 26.07 5.96
CA GLY A 64 9.58 26.32 7.21
C GLY A 64 8.35 25.42 7.42
N ILE A 65 8.27 24.29 6.70
CA ILE A 65 7.20 23.30 6.84
C ILE A 65 7.71 22.19 7.77
N ASP A 66 6.92 21.83 8.78
CA ASP A 66 7.26 20.75 9.71
C ASP A 66 7.41 19.41 8.97
N PRO A 67 8.63 18.84 8.88
CA PRO A 67 8.87 17.56 8.23
C PRO A 67 8.11 16.40 8.88
N ALA A 68 7.78 16.48 10.16
CA ALA A 68 7.06 15.43 10.88
C ALA A 68 5.60 15.31 10.42
N LEU A 69 4.98 16.41 9.99
CA LEU A 69 3.60 16.43 9.51
C LEU A 69 3.50 16.10 8.01
N ALA A 70 4.50 16.48 7.21
CA ALA A 70 4.44 16.40 5.76
C ALA A 70 5.35 15.31 5.14
N GLY A 71 6.37 14.84 5.85
CA GLY A 71 7.41 13.97 5.29
C GLY A 71 6.89 12.61 4.82
N SER A 72 6.04 11.94 5.60
CA SER A 72 5.51 10.61 5.26
C SER A 72 4.54 10.66 4.08
N VAL A 73 3.61 11.63 4.08
CA VAL A 73 2.63 11.82 3.00
C VAL A 73 3.33 12.16 1.70
N ILE A 74 4.30 13.09 1.72
CA ILE A 74 5.03 13.45 0.51
C ILE A 74 5.86 12.25 0.03
N LEU A 75 6.53 11.52 0.93
CA LEU A 75 7.29 10.33 0.56
C LEU A 75 6.42 9.25 -0.10
N THR A 76 5.23 8.97 0.44
CA THR A 76 4.30 8.01 -0.18
C THR A 76 3.83 8.52 -1.53
N THR A 77 3.51 9.80 -1.67
CA THR A 77 3.09 10.34 -2.98
C THR A 77 4.18 10.25 -4.04
N VAL A 78 5.44 10.51 -3.68
CA VAL A 78 6.57 10.37 -4.61
C VAL A 78 6.75 8.90 -5.00
N THR A 79 6.70 8.00 -4.03
CA THR A 79 6.84 6.55 -4.28
C THR A 79 5.67 6.01 -5.12
N ASP A 80 4.45 6.50 -4.92
CA ASP A 80 3.27 6.15 -5.71
C ASP A 80 3.41 6.60 -7.16
N VAL A 81 3.82 7.86 -7.39
CA VAL A 81 4.00 8.42 -8.73
C VAL A 81 5.11 7.67 -9.48
N VAL A 82 6.25 7.43 -8.84
CA VAL A 82 7.35 6.66 -9.45
C VAL A 82 6.93 5.22 -9.71
N GLY A 83 6.25 4.57 -8.77
CA GLY A 83 5.75 3.21 -8.97
C GLY A 83 4.83 3.10 -10.18
N PHE A 84 3.94 4.07 -10.37
CA PHE A 84 3.07 4.14 -11.55
C PHE A 84 3.86 4.33 -12.85
N PHE A 85 4.82 5.27 -12.88
CA PHE A 85 5.65 5.50 -14.07
C PHE A 85 6.51 4.30 -14.44
N VAL A 86 7.09 3.64 -13.45
CA VAL A 86 7.93 2.47 -13.67
C VAL A 86 7.10 1.28 -14.16
N PHE A 87 5.90 1.08 -13.60
CA PHE A 87 4.96 0.08 -14.09
C PHE A 87 4.55 0.34 -15.55
N LEU A 88 4.14 1.57 -15.88
CA LEU A 88 3.73 1.94 -17.24
C LEU A 88 4.89 1.88 -18.25
N GLY A 89 6.07 2.39 -17.89
CA GLY A 89 7.24 2.38 -18.74
C GLY A 89 7.65 0.95 -19.11
N SER A 90 7.59 0.04 -18.13
CA SER A 90 7.93 -1.36 -18.32
C SER A 90 6.88 -2.11 -19.13
N ALA A 91 5.59 -1.83 -18.91
CA ALA A 91 4.53 -2.34 -19.76
C ALA A 91 4.69 -1.88 -21.22
N THR A 92 5.09 -0.62 -21.43
CA THR A 92 5.33 -0.07 -22.78
C THR A 92 6.51 -0.77 -23.46
N ILE A 93 7.62 -1.00 -22.74
CA ILE A 93 8.79 -1.70 -23.28
C ILE A 93 8.46 -3.15 -23.65
N ILE A 94 7.75 -3.88 -22.78
CA ILE A 94 7.34 -5.27 -23.04
C ILE A 94 6.35 -5.35 -24.21
N PHE A 95 5.44 -4.37 -24.34
CA PHE A 95 4.44 -4.35 -25.41
C PHE A 95 5.05 -3.96 -26.76
N MET A 96 6.14 -3.19 -26.76
CA MET A 96 6.83 -2.71 -27.96
C MET A 96 8.06 -3.54 -28.34
N SER A 97 8.50 -4.50 -27.49
CA SER A 97 9.53 -5.51 -27.80
C SER A 97 8.92 -6.76 -28.42
#